data_AF-A0A969LF04-F1
#
_entry.id   AF-A0A969LF04-F1
#
_cell.length_a   1.000
_cell.length_b   1.000
_cell.length_c   1.000
_cell.angle_alpha   90.00
_cell.angle_beta   90.00
_cell.angle_gamma   90.00
#
_symmetry.space_group_name_H-M   'P 1'
#
loop_
_entity.id
_entity.type
_entity.pdbx_description
1 polymer ?
#
loop_
_entity_poly.entity_id
_entity_poly.type
_entity_poly.pdbx_seq_one_letter_code
_entity_poly.pdbx_strand_id
1 'polypeptide(L)'
;IFADNALAKAIAATFARRKTGIPEQPPDALTPAFAGDPAKQQQWTAFLQGIETDLLPLADVVADLAAFVMPHAQAARAIQG
;
A
#
# COMPACT_ATOMS: atom_id res chain seq x y z
N ILE A 1 -13.86 3.03 7.45
CA ILE A 1 -13.56 4.22 6.60
C ILE A 1 -12.95 5.29 7.51
N PHE A 2 -11.85 5.91 7.11
CA PHE A 2 -11.20 6.96 7.92
C PHE A 2 -12.00 8.26 7.87
N ALA A 3 -12.36 8.82 9.03
CA ALA A 3 -13.06 10.09 9.11
C ALA A 3 -12.18 11.24 8.60
N ASP A 4 -12.80 12.27 8.01
CA ASP A 4 -12.22 13.59 7.73
C ASP A 4 -10.84 13.58 7.05
N ASN A 5 -10.64 12.66 6.10
CA ASN A 5 -9.37 12.49 5.38
C ASN A 5 -8.18 12.21 6.30
N ALA A 6 -8.39 11.62 7.49
CA ALA A 6 -7.33 11.36 8.46
C ALA A 6 -6.16 10.57 7.87
N LEU A 7 -6.44 9.55 7.04
CA LEU A 7 -5.38 8.79 6.37
C LEU A 7 -4.62 9.64 5.34
N ALA A 8 -5.29 10.46 4.53
CA ALA A 8 -4.63 11.34 3.58
C ALA A 8 -3.73 12.37 4.29
N LYS A 9 -4.19 12.95 5.40
CA LYS A 9 -3.40 13.85 6.25
C LYS A 9 -2.15 13.15 6.81
N ALA A 10 -2.31 11.91 7.30
CA ALA A 10 -1.19 11.12 7.83
C ALA A 10 -0.15 10.76 6.74
N ILE A 11 -0.62 10.41 5.53
CA ILE A 11 0.25 10.19 4.37
C ILE A 11 1.01 11.48 4.05
N ALA A 12 0.33 12.62 3.90
CA ALA A 12 0.98 13.91 3.61
C ALA A 12 2.05 14.26 4.65
N ALA A 13 1.74 14.12 5.94
CA ALA A 13 2.69 14.38 7.02
C ALA A 13 3.91 13.42 6.97
N THR A 14 3.69 12.14 6.66
CA THR A 14 4.76 11.14 6.58
C THR A 14 5.74 11.44 5.44
N PHE A 15 5.22 11.76 4.26
CA PHE A 15 6.03 12.07 3.09
C PHE A 15 6.77 13.41 3.24
N ALA A 16 6.12 14.45 3.81
CA ALA A 16 6.77 15.70 4.15
C ALA A 16 7.95 15.51 5.13
N ARG A 17 7.74 14.73 6.20
CA ARG A 17 8.80 14.43 7.18
C ARG A 17 9.99 13.70 6.54
N ARG A 18 9.71 12.79 5.60
CA ARG A 18 10.74 12.02 4.88
C ARG A 18 11.38 12.80 3.73
N LYS A 19 10.87 13.99 3.39
CA LYS A 19 11.31 14.81 2.25
C LYS A 19 11.29 14.05 0.91
N THR A 20 10.29 13.20 0.74
CA THR A 20 10.06 12.43 -0.50
C THR A 20 8.70 12.81 -1.07
N GLY A 21 8.57 12.88 -2.40
CA GLY A 21 7.29 13.15 -3.06
C GLY A 21 6.29 12.01 -2.86
N ILE A 22 5.01 12.34 -2.71
CA ILE A 22 3.92 11.33 -2.67
C ILE A 22 3.75 10.76 -4.09
N PRO A 23 3.83 9.43 -4.28
CA PRO A 23 3.89 8.81 -5.60
C PRO A 23 2.56 8.96 -6.36
N GLU A 24 2.63 9.39 -7.62
CA GLU A 24 1.46 9.53 -8.49
C GLU A 24 0.93 8.17 -8.99
N GLN A 25 1.85 7.26 -9.28
CA GLN A 25 1.57 5.89 -9.70
C GLN A 25 1.75 4.93 -8.51
N PRO A 26 1.13 3.74 -8.56
CA PRO A 26 1.38 2.71 -7.55
C PRO A 26 2.89 2.44 -7.44
N PRO A 27 3.49 2.50 -6.23
CA PRO A 27 4.83 2.02 -5.99
C PRO A 27 4.95 0.55 -6.39
N ASP A 28 6.18 0.10 -6.68
CA ASP A 28 6.46 -1.29 -7.10
C ASP A 28 5.74 -2.34 -6.22
N ALA A 29 5.81 -2.18 -4.90
CA ALA A 29 5.16 -3.06 -3.92
C ALA A 29 3.63 -3.15 -4.01
N LEU A 30 2.98 -2.23 -4.74
CA LEU A 30 1.54 -2.18 -4.98
C LEU A 30 1.19 -2.54 -6.44
N THR A 31 2.06 -3.29 -7.13
CA THR A 31 1.86 -3.71 -8.52
C THR A 31 1.64 -5.23 -8.66
N PRO A 32 0.97 -5.68 -9.73
CA PRO A 32 0.90 -7.11 -10.06
C PRO A 32 2.26 -7.74 -10.32
N ALA A 33 3.23 -6.98 -10.84
CA ALA A 33 4.58 -7.47 -11.10
C ALA A 33 5.28 -7.88 -9.80
N PHE A 34 5.19 -7.04 -8.77
CA PHE A 34 5.72 -7.36 -7.43
C PHE A 34 5.02 -8.58 -6.82
N ALA A 35 3.69 -8.65 -6.93
CA ALA A 35 2.96 -9.79 -6.41
C ALA A 35 3.28 -11.09 -7.17
N GLY A 36 3.55 -11.03 -8.47
CA GLY A 36 3.91 -12.18 -9.30
C GLY A 36 5.36 -12.67 -9.15
N ASP A 37 6.21 -11.93 -8.45
CA ASP A 37 7.61 -12.30 -8.26
C ASP A 37 7.74 -13.58 -7.40
N PRO A 38 8.45 -14.63 -7.88
CA PRO A 38 8.58 -15.89 -7.15
C PRO A 38 9.20 -15.75 -5.74
N ALA A 39 10.16 -14.85 -5.55
CA ALA A 39 10.76 -14.60 -4.25
C ALA A 39 9.77 -13.92 -3.31
N LYS A 40 8.89 -13.03 -3.81
CA LYS A 40 7.80 -12.43 -3.03
C LYS A 40 6.74 -13.43 -2.63
N GLN A 41 6.36 -14.34 -3.53
CA GLN A 41 5.45 -15.44 -3.22
C GLN A 41 6.01 -16.38 -2.15
N GLN A 42 7.32 -16.68 -2.20
CA GLN A 42 7.98 -17.47 -1.17
C GLN A 42 7.98 -16.76 0.18
N GLN A 43 8.30 -15.46 0.21
CA GLN A 43 8.24 -14.64 1.42
C GLN A 43 6.83 -14.58 2.01
N TRP A 44 5.80 -14.45 1.17
CA TRP A 44 4.40 -14.45 1.61
C TRP A 44 4.00 -15.77 2.25
N THR A 45 4.34 -16.90 1.61
CA THR A 45 4.08 -18.22 2.17
C THR A 45 4.72 -18.40 3.55
N ALA A 46 5.98 -17.98 3.71
CA ALA A 46 6.67 -18.05 4.99
C ALA A 46 6.05 -17.11 6.04
N PHE A 47 5.64 -15.90 5.65
CA PHE A 47 4.97 -14.95 6.55
C PHE A 47 3.65 -15.51 7.09
N LEU A 48 2.89 -16.18 6.22
CA LEU A 48 1.59 -16.75 6.60
C LEU A 48 1.69 -17.95 7.56
N GLN A 49 2.81 -18.66 7.61
CA GLN A 49 3.00 -19.77 8.58
C GLN A 49 2.88 -19.31 10.04
N GLY A 50 3.06 -18.01 10.32
CA GLY A 50 2.89 -17.41 11.64
C GLY A 50 1.50 -16.83 11.91
N ILE A 51 0.54 -16.98 11.00
CA ILE A 51 -0.79 -16.34 11.07
C ILE A 51 -1.87 -17.41 10.87
N GLU A 52 -2.72 -17.60 11.89
CA GLU A 52 -3.87 -18.52 11.84
C GLU A 52 -5.06 -17.89 11.09
N THR A 53 -4.90 -17.58 9.81
CA THR A 53 -5.96 -17.00 8.96
C THR A 53 -5.97 -17.67 7.58
N ASP A 54 -7.16 -17.75 6.97
CA ASP A 54 -7.33 -18.20 5.59
C ASP A 54 -6.49 -17.36 4.61
N LEU A 55 -5.67 -18.08 3.86
CA LEU A 55 -4.50 -17.56 3.15
C LEU A 55 -4.92 -16.88 1.85
N LEU A 56 -5.28 -15.59 1.90
CA LEU A 56 -5.45 -14.81 0.68
C LEU A 56 -4.13 -14.80 -0.12
N PRO A 57 -4.17 -15.05 -1.44
CA PRO A 57 -3.02 -14.86 -2.31
C PRO A 57 -2.40 -13.46 -2.17
N LEU A 58 -1.07 -13.37 -2.25
CA LEU A 58 -0.36 -12.08 -2.17
C LEU A 58 -0.90 -11.07 -3.21
N ALA A 59 -1.27 -11.55 -4.39
CA ALA A 59 -1.81 -10.72 -5.46
C ALA A 59 -3.12 -10.02 -5.05
N ASP A 60 -4.00 -10.73 -4.35
CA ASP A 60 -5.29 -10.17 -3.91
C ASP A 60 -5.06 -9.13 -2.82
N VAL A 61 -4.18 -9.42 -1.86
CA VAL A 61 -3.80 -8.46 -0.81
C VAL A 61 -3.16 -7.20 -1.40
N VAL A 62 -2.25 -7.36 -2.37
CA VAL A 62 -1.60 -6.22 -3.04
C VAL A 62 -2.61 -5.40 -3.83
N ALA A 63 -3.55 -6.05 -4.54
CA ALA A 63 -4.61 -5.36 -5.28
C ALA A 63 -5.54 -4.57 -4.34
N ASP A 64 -5.96 -5.17 -3.22
CA ASP A 64 -6.81 -4.53 -2.22
C ASP A 64 -6.10 -3.33 -1.57
N LEU A 65 -4.83 -3.49 -1.21
CA LEU A 65 -4.02 -2.39 -0.67
C LEU A 65 -3.84 -1.27 -1.68
N ALA A 66 -3.59 -1.58 -2.96
CA ALA A 66 -3.48 -0.57 -4.01
C ALA A 66 -4.79 0.20 -4.18
N ALA A 67 -5.92 -0.51 -4.32
CA ALA A 67 -7.24 0.08 -4.48
C ALA A 67 -7.64 0.96 -3.27
N PHE A 68 -7.21 0.58 -2.07
CA PHE A 68 -7.49 1.32 -0.85
C PHE A 68 -6.57 2.53 -0.64
N VAL A 69 -5.25 2.34 -0.76
CA VAL A 69 -4.25 3.36 -0.38
C VAL A 69 -4.09 4.44 -1.44
N MET A 70 -4.17 4.09 -2.73
CA MET A 70 -3.88 5.04 -3.81
C MET A 70 -4.83 6.24 -3.88
N PRO A 71 -6.17 6.09 -3.69
CA PRO A 71 -7.07 7.24 -3.58
C PRO A 71 -6.71 8.18 -2.42
N HIS A 72 -6.25 7.64 -1.30
CA HIS A 72 -5.79 8.44 -0.16
C HIS A 72 -4.44 9.13 -0.43
N ALA A 73 -3.53 8.48 -1.18
CA ALA A 73 -2.30 9.12 -1.64
C ALA A 73 -2.58 10.27 -2.61
N GLN A 74 -3.57 10.13 -3.49
CA GLN A 74 -4.04 11.22 -4.35
C GLN A 74 -4.62 12.38 -3.54
N ALA A 75 -5.51 12.10 -2.59
CA ALA A 75 -6.04 13.14 -1.69
C ALA A 75 -4.95 13.82 -0.86
N ALA A 76 -3.91 13.09 -0.45
CA ALA A 76 -2.78 13.62 0.29
C ALA A 76 -1.96 14.64 -0.53
N ARG A 77 -1.83 14.45 -1.85
CA ARG A 77 -1.20 15.45 -2.74
C ARG A 77 -1.97 16.77 -2.75
N ALA A 78 -3.31 16.70 -2.76
CA ALA A 78 -4.16 17.90 -2.71
C ALA A 78 -4.14 18.62 -1.35
N ILE A 79 -3.56 18.03 -0.30
CA ILE A 79 -3.34 18.69 1.00
C ILE A 79 -1.99 19.42 1.02
N GLN A 80 -1.01 18.96 0.23
CA GLN A 80 0.33 19.57 0.15
C GLN A 80 0.45 20.67 -0.91
N GLY A 81 -0.46 20.72 -1.90
CA GLY A 81 -0.58 21.79 -2.88
C GLY A 81 -1.59 22.85 -2.45
#